data_AF-A0AA45RXA4-F1
#
_entry.id   AF-A0AA45RXA4-F1
#
_cell.length_a   1.000
_cell.length_b   1.000
_cell.length_c   1.000
_cell.angle_alpha   90.00
_cell.angle_beta   90.00
_cell.angle_gamma   90.00
#
_symmetry.space_group_name_H-M   'P 1'
#
loop_
_entity.id
_entity.type
_entity.pdbx_description
1 polymer ?
#
loop_
_entity_poly.entity_id
_entity_poly.type
_entity_poly.pdbx_seq_one_letter_code
_entity_poly.pdbx_strand_id
1 'polypeptide(L)'
;MGIFSRRSKPAVDSDGLGVDLIALRLDAGDAAPAHSTVVVFNAGGHARRAVAGKVACEPGELALCFHPGPYTVHLAPFAAAPEWGLRLRFVVDVANPRVTQQRFDLYLYSEMTERLELDAFRASAQAALQTELAQGALDLPPCTTLEEWHAFRAGLNQLLYTRFGVTVDDCVPVDLGDQVNYADALKARATAAAAVADAHTLADTPHVAERNPAANAEPAPHTLSAASPGGVAVQRQLATVPSTAAAPVAWQDAFGLRRLFLELPGLSRELRLLVLPEGALMFQQHQALLLRLGMAALNVNTMPSLAWAAPDQPLAYAEQVRRTGQTQLAVQALDEAWALLARFQRADHAQWPVLLEEADRICANLETGLAFRRAPHAPRTEPSL
;
A
#
# COMPACT_ATOMS: atom_id res chain seq x y z
N MET A 1 27.97 -53.67 36.67
CA MET A 1 26.74 -53.08 36.12
C MET A 1 27.01 -51.62 35.80
N GLY A 2 27.19 -51.30 34.52
CA GLY A 2 27.59 -49.97 34.07
C GLY A 2 26.42 -48.99 34.09
N ILE A 3 26.56 -47.94 34.89
CA ILE A 3 25.65 -46.80 34.99
C ILE A 3 25.93 -45.91 33.78
N PHE A 4 25.27 -46.18 32.64
CA PHE A 4 25.30 -45.29 31.49
C PHE A 4 24.42 -44.07 31.77
N SER A 5 25.04 -43.04 32.34
CA SER A 5 24.48 -41.69 32.36
C SER A 5 24.28 -41.24 30.91
N ARG A 6 23.04 -41.32 30.41
CA ARG A 6 22.63 -40.67 29.15
C ARG A 6 22.97 -39.18 29.26
N ARG A 7 24.03 -38.75 28.58
CA ARG A 7 24.28 -37.31 28.33
C ARG A 7 23.01 -36.76 27.69
N SER A 8 22.29 -35.89 28.40
CA SER A 8 21.17 -35.17 27.83
C SER A 8 21.69 -34.33 26.68
N LYS A 9 21.10 -34.48 25.50
CA LYS A 9 21.33 -33.57 24.37
C LYS A 9 21.07 -32.13 24.87
N PRO A 10 21.91 -31.14 24.51
CA PRO A 10 21.62 -29.75 24.84
C PRO A 10 20.23 -29.39 24.30
N ALA A 11 19.46 -28.67 25.11
CA ALA A 11 18.12 -28.24 24.72
C ALA A 11 18.21 -27.36 23.47
N VAL A 12 17.23 -27.50 22.58
CA VAL A 12 17.11 -26.62 21.42
C VAL A 12 16.91 -25.19 21.91
N ASP A 13 17.70 -24.27 21.38
CA ASP A 13 17.54 -22.84 21.61
C ASP A 13 16.17 -22.41 21.07
N SER A 14 15.26 -22.15 22.00
CA SER A 14 13.88 -21.73 21.74
C SER A 14 13.64 -20.30 22.20
N ASP A 15 14.72 -19.57 22.50
CA ASP A 15 14.65 -18.19 22.93
C ASP A 15 13.96 -17.35 21.83
N GLY A 16 12.98 -16.57 22.26
CA GLY A 16 12.19 -15.70 21.38
C GLY A 16 11.01 -16.37 20.66
N LEU A 17 10.78 -17.68 20.80
CA LEU A 17 9.61 -18.34 20.19
C LEU A 17 8.30 -17.74 20.73
N GLY A 18 7.46 -17.23 19.82
CA GLY A 18 6.23 -16.52 20.14
C GLY A 18 6.39 -15.01 20.37
N VAL A 19 7.62 -14.49 20.29
CA VAL A 19 7.93 -13.06 20.35
C VAL A 19 8.54 -12.62 19.02
N ASP A 20 9.80 -12.97 18.79
CA ASP A 20 10.56 -12.59 17.59
C ASP A 20 10.77 -13.77 16.62
N LEU A 21 10.50 -14.99 17.09
CA LEU A 21 10.60 -16.23 16.32
C LEU A 21 9.22 -16.88 16.19
N ILE A 22 8.82 -17.26 14.97
CA ILE A 22 7.53 -17.90 14.71
C ILE A 22 7.65 -19.42 14.76
N ALA A 23 8.67 -19.98 14.10
CA ALA A 23 8.86 -21.41 13.97
C ALA A 23 10.34 -21.82 14.01
N LEU A 24 10.61 -23.02 14.52
CA LEU A 24 11.94 -23.59 14.64
C LEU A 24 11.94 -25.09 14.29
N ARG A 25 13.04 -25.57 13.74
CA ARG A 25 13.24 -26.98 13.45
C ARG A 25 13.62 -27.73 14.72
N LEU A 26 13.04 -28.91 14.88
CA LEU A 26 13.33 -29.84 15.98
C LEU A 26 13.92 -31.13 15.42
N ASP A 27 14.85 -31.73 16.15
CA ASP A 27 15.29 -33.09 15.85
C ASP A 27 14.56 -34.13 16.73
N ALA A 28 14.69 -35.39 16.34
CA ALA A 28 14.21 -36.52 17.11
C ALA A 28 14.76 -36.48 18.56
N GLY A 29 13.84 -36.56 19.53
CA GLY A 29 14.16 -36.58 20.95
C GLY A 29 14.22 -35.21 21.62
N ASP A 30 14.15 -34.11 20.86
CA ASP A 30 14.04 -32.76 21.42
C ASP A 30 12.68 -32.58 22.10
N ALA A 31 12.63 -31.67 23.07
CA ALA A 31 11.39 -31.29 23.73
C ALA A 31 10.86 -30.01 23.08
N ALA A 32 9.66 -30.08 22.49
CA ALA A 32 9.02 -28.91 21.94
C ALA A 32 8.62 -27.93 23.09
N PRO A 33 8.84 -26.62 22.92
CA PRO A 33 8.46 -25.63 23.93
C PRO A 33 6.97 -25.68 24.28
N ALA A 34 6.62 -25.35 25.51
CA ALA A 34 5.22 -25.24 25.92
C ALA A 34 4.48 -24.21 25.05
N HIS A 35 3.17 -24.43 24.83
CA HIS A 35 2.32 -23.57 23.99
C HIS A 35 2.70 -23.52 22.49
N SER A 36 3.64 -24.35 22.05
CA SER A 36 3.93 -24.57 20.62
C SER A 36 3.07 -25.69 20.03
N THR A 37 2.94 -25.69 18.71
CA THR A 37 2.39 -26.80 17.92
C THR A 37 3.54 -27.46 17.17
N VAL A 38 3.62 -28.78 17.22
CA VAL A 38 4.62 -29.56 16.48
C VAL A 38 3.99 -30.01 15.16
N VAL A 39 4.73 -29.88 14.06
CA VAL A 39 4.35 -30.37 12.74
C VAL A 39 5.44 -31.34 12.28
N VAL A 40 5.04 -32.56 11.96
CA VAL A 40 5.94 -33.58 11.42
C VAL A 40 5.59 -33.82 9.97
N PHE A 41 6.57 -33.68 9.08
CA PHE A 41 6.45 -33.97 7.66
C PHE A 41 7.07 -35.33 7.39
N ASN A 42 6.32 -36.19 6.70
CA ASN A 42 6.88 -37.44 6.19
C ASN A 42 7.75 -37.20 4.94
N ALA A 43 8.45 -38.24 4.48
CA ALA A 43 9.27 -38.18 3.27
C ALA A 43 8.49 -37.79 1.99
N GLY A 44 7.17 -37.95 2.00
CA GLY A 44 6.27 -37.53 0.93
C GLY A 44 5.68 -36.13 1.12
N GLY A 45 6.20 -35.32 2.05
CA GLY A 45 5.74 -33.94 2.31
C GLY A 45 4.39 -33.83 3.01
N HIS A 46 3.82 -34.91 3.54
CA HIS A 46 2.56 -34.84 4.26
C HIS A 46 2.78 -34.44 5.72
N ALA A 47 2.08 -33.38 6.13
CA ALA A 47 2.13 -32.83 7.47
C ALA A 47 1.16 -33.56 8.42
N ARG A 48 1.61 -33.83 9.64
CA ARG A 48 0.76 -34.17 10.79
C ARG A 48 1.07 -33.21 11.95
N ARG A 49 0.04 -32.63 12.55
CA ARG A 49 0.19 -31.76 13.73
C ARG A 49 0.05 -32.58 15.01
N ALA A 50 0.91 -32.29 15.99
CA ALA A 50 0.93 -32.86 17.31
C ALA A 50 1.06 -31.76 18.37
N VAL A 51 0.60 -32.05 19.58
CA VAL A 51 0.75 -31.15 20.73
C VAL A 51 2.22 -31.10 21.17
N ALA A 52 2.65 -29.98 21.74
CA ALA A 52 3.98 -29.85 22.35
C ALA A 52 4.30 -31.01 23.30
N GLY A 53 5.51 -31.53 23.17
CA GLY A 53 5.99 -32.69 23.91
C GLY A 53 7.32 -33.18 23.34
N LYS A 54 7.68 -34.41 23.66
CA LYS A 54 8.89 -35.02 23.11
C LYS A 54 8.69 -35.38 21.64
N VAL A 55 9.54 -34.86 20.78
CA VAL A 55 9.48 -35.09 19.34
C VAL A 55 9.86 -36.53 19.02
N ALA A 56 8.95 -37.23 18.36
CA ALA A 56 9.17 -38.55 17.79
C ALA A 56 9.14 -38.44 16.26
N CYS A 57 10.30 -38.63 15.64
CA CYS A 57 10.44 -38.67 14.19
C CYS A 57 10.91 -40.05 13.75
N GLU A 58 10.32 -40.56 12.69
CA GLU A 58 10.83 -41.72 11.95
C GLU A 58 11.99 -41.30 11.03
N PRO A 59 12.84 -42.25 10.56
CA PRO A 59 13.91 -41.94 9.63
C PRO A 59 13.39 -41.26 8.36
N GLY A 60 13.90 -40.06 8.07
CA GLY A 60 13.48 -39.27 6.91
C GLY A 60 12.31 -38.33 7.16
N GLU A 61 11.77 -38.26 8.38
CA GLU A 61 10.80 -37.24 8.77
C GLU A 61 11.48 -35.93 9.21
N LEU A 62 10.81 -34.82 8.93
CA LEU A 62 11.19 -33.48 9.38
C LEU A 62 10.21 -33.01 10.44
N ALA A 63 10.69 -32.64 11.63
CA ALA A 63 9.87 -32.00 12.65
C ALA A 63 10.17 -30.50 12.75
N LEU A 64 9.10 -29.71 12.73
CA LEU A 64 9.12 -28.29 13.01
C LEU A 64 8.19 -28.03 14.19
N CYS A 65 8.43 -26.98 14.96
CA CYS A 65 7.41 -26.43 15.84
C CYS A 65 7.22 -24.95 15.59
N PHE A 66 6.02 -24.46 15.88
CA PHE A 66 5.69 -23.04 15.77
C PHE A 66 4.82 -22.61 16.95
N HIS A 67 4.88 -21.33 17.30
CA HIS A 67 3.95 -20.73 18.24
C HIS A 67 2.80 -20.06 17.46
N PRO A 68 1.53 -20.26 17.85
CA PRO A 68 0.38 -19.83 17.04
C PRO A 68 0.16 -18.30 17.04
N GLY A 69 0.87 -17.57 17.89
CA GLY A 69 0.72 -16.12 18.06
C GLY A 69 -0.11 -15.76 19.29
N PRO A 70 -0.62 -14.52 19.37
CA PRO A 70 -0.71 -13.51 18.32
C PRO A 70 0.62 -12.82 18.02
N TYR A 71 0.85 -12.48 16.75
CA TYR A 71 2.00 -11.67 16.30
C TYR A 71 1.53 -10.31 15.83
N THR A 72 2.38 -9.29 16.02
CA THR A 72 2.13 -7.94 15.50
C THR A 72 3.33 -7.49 14.69
N VAL A 73 3.10 -7.05 13.46
CA VAL A 73 4.14 -6.55 12.56
C VAL A 73 3.70 -5.24 11.90
N HIS A 74 4.68 -4.45 11.51
CA HIS A 74 4.49 -3.22 10.76
C HIS A 74 4.95 -3.43 9.32
N LEU A 75 4.06 -3.17 8.37
CA LEU A 75 4.33 -3.24 6.95
C LEU A 75 4.37 -1.82 6.37
N ALA A 76 5.29 -1.56 5.46
CA ALA A 76 5.34 -0.35 4.65
C ALA A 76 4.91 -0.70 3.21
N PRO A 77 3.60 -0.77 2.92
CA PRO A 77 3.11 -1.21 1.62
C PRO A 77 3.38 -0.20 0.51
N PHE A 78 3.53 1.09 0.84
CA PHE A 78 3.71 2.14 -0.14
C PHE A 78 5.19 2.47 -0.32
N ALA A 79 5.77 2.03 -1.44
CA ALA A 79 7.13 2.42 -1.79
C ALA A 79 7.29 3.95 -1.89
N ALA A 80 6.25 4.66 -2.35
CA ALA A 80 6.26 6.11 -2.50
C ALA A 80 6.04 6.88 -1.17
N ALA A 81 5.51 6.25 -0.13
CA ALA A 81 5.16 6.86 1.16
C ALA A 81 5.51 5.92 2.33
N PRO A 82 6.81 5.69 2.60
CA PRO A 82 7.28 4.73 3.62
C PRO A 82 6.88 5.09 5.06
N GLU A 83 6.51 6.34 5.31
CA GLU A 83 6.01 6.84 6.58
C GLU A 83 4.60 6.32 6.90
N TRP A 84 3.85 5.89 5.89
CA TRP A 84 2.54 5.29 6.06
C TRP A 84 2.62 3.77 6.00
N GLY A 85 2.27 3.14 7.10
CA GLY A 85 2.31 1.70 7.26
C GLY A 85 0.97 1.07 7.60
N LEU A 86 0.98 -0.26 7.63
CA LEU A 86 -0.09 -1.08 8.16
C LEU A 86 0.45 -1.78 9.40
N ARG A 87 -0.22 -1.60 10.54
CA ARG A 87 -0.03 -2.48 11.68
C ARG A 87 -0.93 -3.69 11.48
N LEU A 88 -0.30 -4.83 11.32
CA LEU A 88 -0.96 -6.10 11.11
C LEU A 88 -0.82 -6.96 12.37
N ARG A 89 -1.94 -7.45 12.87
CA ARG A 89 -1.98 -8.49 13.90
C ARG A 89 -2.54 -9.77 13.29
N PHE A 90 -1.82 -10.87 13.45
CA PHE A 90 -2.20 -12.15 12.87
C PHE A 90 -1.93 -13.32 13.81
N VAL A 91 -2.61 -14.43 13.53
CA VAL A 91 -2.46 -15.71 14.20
C VAL A 91 -2.26 -16.81 13.17
N VAL A 92 -1.56 -17.87 13.57
CA VAL A 92 -1.50 -19.10 12.80
C VAL A 92 -2.71 -19.96 13.16
N ASP A 93 -3.41 -20.45 12.15
CA ASP A 93 -4.64 -21.22 12.35
C ASP A 93 -4.41 -22.48 13.19
N VAL A 94 -5.41 -22.78 14.03
CA VAL A 94 -5.48 -24.02 14.79
C VAL A 94 -5.70 -25.20 13.85
N ALA A 95 -5.22 -26.38 14.24
CA ALA A 95 -5.46 -27.61 13.50
C ALA A 95 -6.96 -27.83 13.22
N ASN A 96 -7.31 -27.97 11.94
CA ASN A 96 -8.65 -28.21 11.46
C ASN A 96 -8.75 -29.66 11.00
N PRO A 97 -9.53 -30.51 11.69
CA PRO A 97 -9.58 -31.95 11.40
C PRO A 97 -10.22 -32.27 10.04
N ARG A 98 -10.83 -31.29 9.37
CA ARG A 98 -11.44 -31.46 8.04
C ARG A 98 -10.47 -31.23 6.90
N VAL A 99 -9.29 -30.69 7.18
CA VAL A 99 -8.31 -30.32 6.15
C VAL A 99 -7.07 -31.18 6.35
N THR A 100 -6.71 -31.97 5.33
CA THR A 100 -5.58 -32.90 5.39
C THR A 100 -4.23 -32.20 5.54
N GLN A 101 -4.07 -31.01 4.95
CA GLN A 101 -2.86 -30.20 5.04
C GLN A 101 -3.24 -28.74 5.23
N GLN A 102 -2.73 -28.11 6.30
CA GLN A 102 -2.94 -26.67 6.49
C GLN A 102 -1.96 -25.86 5.66
N ARG A 103 -2.41 -24.68 5.21
CA ARG A 103 -1.59 -23.80 4.36
C ARG A 103 -0.31 -23.33 5.04
N PHE A 104 -0.36 -23.07 6.35
CA PHE A 104 0.83 -22.71 7.10
C PHE A 104 1.85 -23.85 7.14
N ASP A 105 1.40 -25.11 7.22
CA ASP A 105 2.29 -26.28 7.20
C ASP A 105 3.02 -26.38 5.84
N LEU A 106 2.30 -26.11 4.75
CA LEU A 106 2.89 -26.06 3.41
C LEU A 106 3.91 -24.94 3.28
N TYR A 107 3.60 -23.75 3.80
CA TYR A 107 4.53 -22.62 3.82
C TYR A 107 5.80 -22.94 4.61
N LEU A 108 5.67 -23.55 5.79
CA LEU A 108 6.82 -23.99 6.57
C LEU A 108 7.66 -25.00 5.78
N TYR A 109 7.03 -25.98 5.14
CA TYR A 109 7.76 -26.99 4.37
C TYR A 109 8.52 -26.40 3.16
N SER A 110 7.97 -25.38 2.50
CA SER A 110 8.57 -24.80 1.30
C SER A 110 9.63 -23.73 1.59
N GLU A 111 9.39 -22.87 2.58
CA GLU A 111 10.21 -21.66 2.79
C GLU A 111 11.15 -21.77 3.99
N MET A 112 10.89 -22.69 4.93
CA MET A 112 11.67 -22.78 6.17
C MET A 112 12.78 -23.82 6.07
N THR A 113 14.02 -23.40 6.30
CA THR A 113 15.18 -24.31 6.37
C THR A 113 15.49 -24.74 7.82
N GLU A 114 15.62 -23.78 8.74
CA GLU A 114 15.94 -24.05 10.16
C GLU A 114 15.11 -23.22 11.14
N ARG A 115 14.96 -21.92 10.89
CA ARG A 115 14.21 -20.97 11.74
C ARG A 115 13.38 -20.05 10.85
N LEU A 116 12.22 -19.64 11.34
CA LEU A 116 11.38 -18.61 10.74
C LEU A 116 11.26 -17.44 11.72
N GLU A 117 12.10 -16.43 11.52
CA GLU A 117 12.06 -15.19 12.28
C GLU A 117 10.87 -14.31 11.86
N LEU A 118 10.28 -13.59 12.82
CA LEU A 118 9.14 -12.71 12.60
C LEU A 118 9.48 -11.60 11.60
N ASP A 119 10.70 -11.06 11.65
CA ASP A 119 11.16 -10.02 10.73
C ASP A 119 11.31 -10.52 9.29
N ALA A 120 11.74 -11.77 9.10
CA ALA A 120 11.82 -12.41 7.79
C ALA A 120 10.42 -12.68 7.22
N PHE A 121 9.51 -13.16 8.05
CA PHE A 121 8.10 -13.30 7.70
C PHE A 121 7.47 -11.96 7.30
N ARG A 122 7.67 -10.91 8.11
CA ARG A 122 7.22 -9.54 7.81
C ARG A 122 7.74 -9.06 6.46
N ALA A 123 9.03 -9.24 6.18
CA ALA A 123 9.63 -8.82 4.91
C ALA A 123 8.99 -9.55 3.72
N SER A 124 8.75 -10.86 3.84
CA SER A 124 8.07 -11.65 2.79
C SER A 124 6.61 -11.23 2.59
N ALA A 125 5.87 -11.02 3.68
CA ALA A 125 4.49 -10.53 3.63
C ALA A 125 4.40 -9.13 3.00
N GLN A 126 5.33 -8.22 3.34
CA GLN A 126 5.41 -6.89 2.75
C GLN A 126 5.70 -6.96 1.25
N ALA A 127 6.67 -7.77 0.82
CA ALA A 127 7.01 -7.92 -0.58
C ALA A 127 5.85 -8.49 -1.40
N ALA A 128 5.12 -9.46 -0.86
CA ALA A 128 3.92 -10.01 -1.48
C ALA A 128 2.83 -8.92 -1.62
N LEU A 129 2.56 -8.17 -0.56
CA LEU A 129 1.59 -7.08 -0.59
C LEU A 129 1.96 -6.00 -1.61
N GLN A 130 3.22 -5.58 -1.64
CA GLN A 130 3.73 -4.60 -2.63
C GLN A 130 3.57 -5.11 -4.06
N THR A 131 3.76 -6.40 -4.29
CA THR A 131 3.59 -7.02 -5.61
C THR A 131 2.13 -6.98 -6.06
N GLU A 132 1.19 -7.37 -5.20
CA GLU A 132 -0.25 -7.35 -5.50
C GLU A 132 -0.76 -5.92 -5.74
N LEU A 133 -0.26 -4.94 -4.97
CA LEU A 133 -0.54 -3.52 -5.17
C LEU A 133 0.00 -3.03 -6.52
N ALA A 134 1.24 -3.41 -6.87
CA ALA A 134 1.86 -3.02 -8.15
C ALA A 134 1.15 -3.64 -9.36
N GLN A 135 0.59 -4.84 -9.21
CA GLN A 135 -0.20 -5.52 -10.24
C GLN A 135 -1.66 -5.04 -10.29
N GLY A 136 -2.10 -4.22 -9.34
CA GLY A 136 -3.49 -3.75 -9.22
C GLY A 136 -4.48 -4.83 -8.78
N ALA A 137 -4.00 -5.96 -8.26
CA ALA A 137 -4.83 -7.04 -7.73
C ALA A 137 -5.38 -6.70 -6.34
N LEU A 138 -4.65 -5.86 -5.59
CA LEU A 138 -5.16 -5.12 -4.45
C LEU A 138 -5.16 -3.64 -4.80
N ASP A 139 -6.26 -2.96 -4.53
CA ASP A 139 -6.29 -1.49 -4.52
C ASP A 139 -6.30 -1.05 -3.05
N LEU A 140 -5.30 -0.27 -2.68
CA LEU A 140 -5.26 0.43 -1.39
C LEU A 140 -5.37 1.92 -1.69
N PRO A 141 -6.58 2.42 -1.99
CA PRO A 141 -6.72 3.80 -2.41
C PRO A 141 -6.57 4.73 -1.21
N PRO A 142 -5.83 5.85 -1.34
CA PRO A 142 -5.84 6.88 -0.31
C PRO A 142 -7.24 7.49 -0.22
N CYS A 143 -7.68 7.76 1.01
CA CYS A 143 -9.03 8.25 1.36
C CYS A 143 -10.16 7.21 1.19
N THR A 144 -9.92 5.96 1.62
CA THR A 144 -10.91 4.86 1.58
C THR A 144 -12.24 5.23 2.23
N THR A 145 -13.33 5.05 1.49
CA THR A 145 -14.61 4.73 2.10
C THR A 145 -14.48 3.46 2.96
N LEU A 146 -15.37 3.27 3.93
CA LEU A 146 -15.34 2.06 4.77
C LEU A 146 -15.41 0.78 3.91
N GLU A 147 -16.18 0.82 2.81
CA GLU A 147 -16.32 -0.29 1.87
C GLU A 147 -15.02 -0.62 1.13
N GLU A 148 -14.30 0.40 0.63
CA GLU A 148 -12.99 0.19 -0.01
C GLU A 148 -11.96 -0.33 0.98
N TRP A 149 -11.98 0.15 2.22
CA TRP A 149 -11.13 -0.39 3.28
C TRP A 149 -11.46 -1.86 3.58
N HIS A 150 -12.75 -2.21 3.64
CA HIS A 150 -13.17 -3.59 3.82
C HIS A 150 -12.80 -4.48 2.62
N ALA A 151 -12.91 -3.99 1.39
CA ALA A 151 -12.51 -4.69 0.18
C ALA A 151 -10.99 -4.94 0.17
N PHE A 152 -10.19 -3.91 0.47
CA PHE A 152 -8.74 -4.06 0.64
C PHE A 152 -8.42 -5.07 1.74
N ARG A 153 -9.01 -4.93 2.93
CA ARG A 153 -8.77 -5.84 4.05
C ARG A 153 -9.16 -7.28 3.69
N ALA A 154 -10.28 -7.49 2.99
CA ALA A 154 -10.69 -8.81 2.53
C ALA A 154 -9.65 -9.41 1.56
N GLY A 155 -9.15 -8.62 0.61
CA GLY A 155 -8.09 -9.02 -0.29
C GLY A 155 -6.76 -9.32 0.43
N LEU A 156 -6.36 -8.48 1.38
CA LEU A 156 -5.18 -8.71 2.22
C LEU A 156 -5.32 -9.99 3.05
N ASN A 157 -6.48 -10.21 3.66
CA ASN A 157 -6.79 -11.44 4.39
C ASN A 157 -6.67 -12.66 3.47
N GLN A 158 -7.21 -12.57 2.26
CA GLN A 158 -7.13 -13.64 1.27
C GLN A 158 -5.68 -13.90 0.83
N LEU A 159 -4.88 -12.85 0.59
CA LEU A 159 -3.46 -12.95 0.26
C LEU A 159 -2.71 -13.67 1.39
N LEU A 160 -2.88 -13.21 2.63
CA LEU A 160 -2.17 -13.75 3.78
C LEU A 160 -2.56 -15.20 4.07
N TYR A 161 -3.85 -15.50 4.00
CA TYR A 161 -4.33 -16.87 4.16
C TYR A 161 -3.87 -17.78 3.03
N THR A 162 -3.81 -17.30 1.79
CA THR A 162 -3.47 -18.15 0.63
C THR A 162 -1.99 -18.39 0.47
N ARG A 163 -1.17 -17.36 0.68
CA ARG A 163 0.28 -17.45 0.51
C ARG A 163 0.99 -17.96 1.75
N PHE A 164 0.52 -17.56 2.93
CA PHE A 164 1.21 -17.84 4.19
C PHE A 164 0.41 -18.75 5.12
N GLY A 165 -0.90 -18.88 4.93
CA GLY A 165 -1.74 -19.70 5.81
C GLY A 165 -1.97 -19.10 7.19
N VAL A 166 -1.91 -17.77 7.30
CA VAL A 166 -2.19 -17.04 8.54
C VAL A 166 -3.52 -16.30 8.45
N THR A 167 -4.18 -16.13 9.60
CA THR A 167 -5.41 -15.35 9.71
C THR A 167 -5.10 -13.99 10.32
N VAL A 168 -5.63 -12.94 9.71
CA VAL A 168 -5.45 -11.56 10.15
C VAL A 168 -6.56 -11.17 11.10
N ASP A 169 -6.20 -10.96 12.36
CA ASP A 169 -7.12 -10.50 13.42
C ASP A 169 -7.45 -9.01 13.25
N ASP A 170 -6.40 -8.20 13.07
CA ASP A 170 -6.50 -6.75 12.99
C ASP A 170 -5.54 -6.20 11.94
N CYS A 171 -5.99 -5.17 11.23
CA CYS A 171 -5.22 -4.44 10.25
C CYS A 171 -5.67 -2.99 10.34
N VAL A 172 -4.74 -2.10 10.69
CA VAL A 172 -5.02 -0.66 10.80
C VAL A 172 -3.90 0.14 10.14
N PRO A 173 -4.24 1.24 9.45
CA PRO A 173 -3.25 2.19 8.97
C PRO A 173 -2.59 2.87 10.18
N VAL A 174 -1.27 3.01 10.13
CA VAL A 174 -0.47 3.68 11.17
C VAL A 174 0.58 4.57 10.54
N ASP A 175 0.86 5.70 11.18
CA ASP A 175 2.07 6.49 10.91
C ASP A 175 3.26 5.76 11.54
N LEU A 176 4.21 5.36 10.71
CA LEU A 176 5.43 4.67 11.14
C LEU A 176 6.50 5.66 11.61
N GLY A 177 6.39 6.96 11.31
CA GLY A 177 7.22 8.03 11.87
C GLY A 177 8.70 7.64 12.03
N ASP A 178 9.28 7.88 13.21
CA ASP A 178 10.69 7.56 13.52
C ASP A 178 11.02 6.06 13.62
N GLN A 179 10.02 5.16 13.51
CA GLN A 179 10.22 3.70 13.58
C GLN A 179 10.85 3.13 12.32
N VAL A 180 10.76 3.85 11.19
CA VAL A 180 11.43 3.51 9.94
C VAL A 180 12.58 4.49 9.74
N ASN A 181 13.81 3.99 9.65
CA ASN A 181 14.96 4.83 9.30
C ASN A 181 14.89 5.22 7.81
N TYR A 182 14.28 6.37 7.54
CA TYR A 182 14.07 6.89 6.19
C TYR A 182 15.35 7.04 5.39
N ALA A 183 16.45 7.45 6.04
CA ALA A 183 17.72 7.64 5.37
C ALA A 183 18.23 6.31 4.81
N ASP A 184 18.11 5.22 5.56
CA ASP A 184 18.57 3.91 5.14
C ASP A 184 17.61 3.26 4.12
N ALA A 185 16.30 3.49 4.27
CA ALA A 185 15.32 3.08 3.25
C ALA A 185 15.56 3.77 1.89
N LEU A 186 15.88 5.08 1.89
CA LEU A 186 16.21 5.82 0.67
C LEU A 186 17.55 5.39 0.08
N LYS A 187 18.56 5.13 0.91
CA LYS A 187 19.85 4.58 0.45
C LYS A 187 19.66 3.23 -0.24
N ALA A 188 18.94 2.30 0.39
CA ALA A 188 18.68 0.98 -0.18
C ALA A 188 17.97 1.07 -1.54
N ARG A 189 17.04 2.02 -1.71
CA ARG A 189 16.41 2.31 -3.01
C ARG A 189 17.39 2.82 -4.04
N ALA A 190 18.26 3.76 -3.67
CA ALA A 190 19.27 4.28 -4.57
C ALA A 190 20.21 3.14 -5.03
N THR A 191 20.55 2.20 -4.14
CA THR A 191 21.34 1.02 -4.48
C THR A 191 20.60 0.06 -5.41
N ALA A 192 19.31 -0.21 -5.16
CA ALA A 192 18.50 -1.07 -6.01
C ALA A 192 18.27 -0.47 -7.40
N ALA A 193 18.02 0.85 -7.49
CA ALA A 193 17.87 1.55 -8.75
C ALA A 193 19.18 1.58 -9.56
N ALA A 194 20.32 1.74 -8.88
CA ALA A 194 21.64 1.63 -9.50
C ALA A 194 21.89 0.22 -10.06
N ALA A 195 21.55 -0.83 -9.30
CA ALA A 195 21.70 -2.21 -9.76
C ALA A 195 20.83 -2.53 -11.00
N VAL A 196 19.61 -1.98 -11.08
CA VAL A 196 18.74 -2.12 -12.26
C VAL A 196 19.27 -1.32 -13.45
N ALA A 197 19.83 -0.13 -13.22
CA ALA A 197 20.46 0.68 -14.28
C ALA A 197 21.73 0.02 -14.83
N ASP A 198 22.54 -0.59 -13.97
CA ASP A 198 23.73 -1.35 -14.37
C ASP A 198 23.34 -2.60 -15.18
N ALA A 199 22.28 -3.30 -14.78
CA ALA A 199 21.75 -4.46 -15.52
C ALA A 199 21.21 -4.07 -16.91
N HIS A 200 20.55 -2.92 -17.04
CA HIS A 200 20.10 -2.40 -18.34
C HIS A 200 21.26 -1.95 -19.23
N THR A 201 22.33 -1.39 -18.65
CA THR A 201 23.52 -0.95 -19.40
C THR A 201 24.30 -2.13 -19.98
N LEU A 202 24.29 -3.29 -19.32
CA LEU A 202 24.89 -4.53 -19.82
C LEU A 202 24.07 -5.21 -20.93
N ALA A 203 22.74 -5.03 -20.91
CA ALA A 203 21.84 -5.61 -21.92
C ALA A 203 21.84 -4.85 -23.26
N ASP A 204 22.23 -3.56 -23.26
CA ASP A 204 22.13 -2.69 -24.43
C ASP A 204 23.44 -2.58 -25.24
N THR A 205 24.30 -3.62 -25.18
CA THR A 205 25.48 -3.71 -26.05
C THR A 205 25.01 -4.14 -27.46
N PRO A 206 25.05 -3.29 -28.49
CA PRO A 206 24.50 -3.65 -29.79
C PRO A 206 25.42 -4.63 -30.52
N HIS A 207 24.95 -5.86 -30.70
CA HIS A 207 25.54 -6.80 -31.64
C HIS A 207 25.21 -6.34 -33.06
N VAL A 208 26.17 -5.71 -33.72
CA VAL A 208 26.12 -5.42 -35.16
C VAL A 208 26.21 -6.74 -35.91
N ALA A 209 25.13 -7.14 -36.58
CA ALA A 209 25.16 -8.16 -37.61
C ALA A 209 24.20 -7.78 -38.76
N GLU A 210 24.81 -7.77 -39.94
CA GLU A 210 24.38 -7.39 -41.28
C GLU A 210 22.92 -7.60 -41.70
N ARG A 211 22.41 -6.59 -42.40
CA ARG A 211 21.27 -6.66 -43.33
C ARG A 211 21.61 -7.53 -44.54
N ASN A 212 20.62 -8.28 -45.02
CA ASN A 212 20.27 -8.21 -46.45
C ASN A 212 18.76 -8.50 -46.68
N PRO A 213 18.13 -7.90 -47.71
CA PRO A 213 16.66 -7.84 -47.88
C PRO A 213 16.14 -8.77 -48.98
N ALA A 214 14.83 -9.07 -48.96
CA ALA A 214 13.94 -8.98 -50.13
C ALA A 214 12.52 -9.50 -49.85
N ALA A 215 11.52 -8.67 -50.21
CA ALA A 215 10.24 -8.98 -50.88
C ALA A 215 9.25 -9.97 -50.20
N ASN A 216 7.93 -9.80 -50.19
CA ASN A 216 7.03 -8.97 -50.99
C ASN A 216 5.60 -9.06 -50.40
N ALA A 217 4.76 -8.10 -50.80
CA ALA A 217 3.31 -8.21 -51.03
C ALA A 217 2.31 -8.13 -49.85
N GLU A 218 1.77 -6.91 -49.67
CA GLU A 218 0.33 -6.63 -49.47
C GLU A 218 -0.47 -6.92 -50.78
N PRO A 219 -1.83 -7.00 -50.83
CA PRO A 219 -2.76 -6.08 -50.16
C PRO A 219 -4.10 -6.66 -49.60
N ALA A 220 -4.79 -5.75 -48.89
CA ALA A 220 -6.14 -5.70 -48.27
C ALA A 220 -7.34 -6.11 -49.17
N PRO A 221 -8.66 -5.88 -48.86
CA PRO A 221 -9.30 -5.15 -47.73
C PRO A 221 -10.65 -5.79 -47.21
N HIS A 222 -11.53 -4.96 -46.63
CA HIS A 222 -13.00 -5.11 -46.33
C HIS A 222 -13.38 -5.31 -44.84
N THR A 223 -14.43 -4.72 -44.24
CA THR A 223 -15.30 -3.53 -44.46
C THR A 223 -16.09 -3.31 -43.14
N LEU A 224 -16.47 -2.04 -42.92
CA LEU A 224 -17.42 -1.42 -41.99
C LEU A 224 -18.73 -2.16 -41.61
N SER A 225 -19.38 -1.67 -40.53
CA SER A 225 -20.86 -1.52 -40.30
C SER A 225 -21.37 -2.24 -39.03
N ALA A 226 -22.26 -1.76 -38.15
CA ALA A 226 -22.97 -0.49 -37.94
C ALA A 226 -23.56 -0.49 -36.50
N ALA A 227 -23.90 0.70 -36.00
CA ALA A 227 -24.68 0.97 -34.79
C ALA A 227 -26.19 0.84 -35.02
N SER A 228 -26.98 0.58 -33.95
CA SER A 228 -28.17 1.41 -33.60
C SER A 228 -28.97 0.92 -32.38
N PRO A 229 -29.82 1.80 -31.79
CA PRO A 229 -30.27 1.79 -30.40
C PRO A 229 -31.74 1.35 -30.23
N GLY A 230 -32.22 1.31 -28.99
CA GLY A 230 -33.65 1.20 -28.71
C GLY A 230 -33.96 1.16 -27.21
N GLY A 231 -34.28 2.33 -26.64
CA GLY A 231 -34.82 2.44 -25.29
C GLY A 231 -36.31 2.12 -25.24
N VAL A 232 -36.79 1.72 -24.05
CA VAL A 232 -38.20 1.90 -23.66
C VAL A 232 -38.22 2.29 -22.18
N ALA A 233 -38.74 3.49 -21.93
CA ALA A 233 -39.05 4.02 -20.61
C ALA A 233 -40.33 3.38 -20.06
N VAL A 234 -40.35 3.03 -18.78
CA VAL A 234 -41.58 2.85 -18.00
C VAL A 234 -41.44 3.65 -16.71
N GLN A 235 -42.32 4.61 -16.57
CA GLN A 235 -42.43 5.55 -15.47
C GLN A 235 -43.48 5.02 -14.48
N ARG A 236 -43.11 4.76 -13.22
CA ARG A 236 -44.09 4.58 -12.14
C ARG A 236 -43.57 4.98 -10.75
N GLN A 237 -44.14 6.09 -10.29
CA GLN A 237 -44.61 6.39 -8.93
C GLN A 237 -43.59 6.45 -7.77
N LEU A 238 -43.24 7.71 -7.43
CA LEU A 238 -43.20 8.33 -6.10
C LEU A 238 -43.18 7.36 -4.89
N ALA A 239 -42.00 6.86 -4.60
CA ALA A 239 -41.55 6.60 -3.24
C ALA A 239 -40.44 7.59 -2.93
N THR A 240 -40.39 8.10 -1.70
CA THR A 240 -39.28 8.94 -1.21
C THR A 240 -38.01 8.10 -1.22
N VAL A 241 -37.28 8.15 -2.33
CA VAL A 241 -36.01 7.43 -2.54
C VAL A 241 -34.93 8.15 -1.72
N PRO A 242 -34.06 7.44 -0.97
CA PRO A 242 -32.85 8.05 -0.43
C PRO A 242 -32.06 8.62 -1.61
N SER A 243 -31.67 9.89 -1.50
CA SER A 243 -31.06 10.67 -2.58
C SER A 243 -29.85 9.96 -3.21
N THR A 244 -30.07 9.29 -4.33
CA THR A 244 -29.01 8.73 -5.19
C THR A 244 -28.15 9.83 -5.84
N ALA A 245 -28.57 11.10 -5.74
CA ALA A 245 -27.80 12.26 -6.20
C ALA A 245 -26.70 12.70 -5.22
N ALA A 246 -26.70 12.24 -3.96
CA ALA A 246 -25.63 12.53 -3.00
C ALA A 246 -24.37 11.67 -3.24
N ALA A 247 -24.54 10.41 -3.64
CA ALA A 247 -23.46 9.48 -3.96
C ALA A 247 -22.44 10.03 -5.00
N PRO A 248 -22.86 10.63 -6.14
CA PRO A 248 -21.90 11.17 -7.12
C PRO A 248 -21.14 12.39 -6.61
N VAL A 249 -21.71 13.23 -5.74
CA VAL A 249 -21.06 14.44 -5.22
C VAL A 249 -19.97 14.08 -4.20
N ALA A 250 -20.27 13.14 -3.29
CA ALA A 250 -19.28 12.61 -2.36
C ALA A 250 -18.16 11.85 -3.07
N TRP A 251 -18.49 11.10 -4.12
CA TRP A 251 -17.50 10.40 -4.94
C TRP A 251 -16.54 11.37 -5.65
N GLN A 252 -17.04 12.47 -6.20
CA GLN A 252 -16.21 13.51 -6.81
C GLN A 252 -15.26 14.18 -5.80
N ASP A 253 -15.73 14.43 -4.57
CA ASP A 253 -14.88 14.97 -3.49
C ASP A 253 -13.76 14.00 -3.13
N ALA A 254 -14.10 12.72 -2.93
CA ALA A 254 -13.12 11.69 -2.62
C ALA A 254 -12.08 11.54 -3.74
N PHE A 255 -12.51 11.54 -5.01
CA PHE A 255 -11.62 11.49 -6.16
C PHE A 255 -10.68 12.70 -6.22
N GLY A 256 -11.20 13.91 -5.98
CA GLY A 256 -10.39 15.12 -5.96
C GLY A 256 -9.34 15.12 -4.85
N LEU A 257 -9.69 14.68 -3.64
CA LEU A 257 -8.74 14.50 -2.54
C LEU A 257 -7.68 13.43 -2.85
N ARG A 258 -8.09 12.29 -3.43
CA ARG A 258 -7.17 11.23 -3.88
C ARG A 258 -6.13 11.78 -4.84
N ARG A 259 -6.58 12.60 -5.79
CA ARG A 259 -5.70 13.23 -6.76
C ARG A 259 -4.69 14.18 -6.10
N LEU A 260 -5.17 15.05 -5.22
CA LEU A 260 -4.32 15.95 -4.43
C LEU A 260 -3.29 15.21 -3.59
N PHE A 261 -3.70 14.10 -2.95
CA PHE A 261 -2.84 13.26 -2.14
C PHE A 261 -1.69 12.65 -2.96
N LEU A 262 -2.00 12.11 -4.14
CA LEU A 262 -1.01 11.42 -4.98
C LEU A 262 -0.08 12.40 -5.71
N GLU A 263 -0.63 13.51 -6.20
CA GLU A 263 0.09 14.38 -7.12
C GLU A 263 0.87 15.49 -6.43
N LEU A 264 0.43 16.03 -5.28
CA LEU A 264 1.18 17.09 -4.58
C LEU A 264 2.61 16.66 -4.16
N PRO A 265 2.84 15.44 -3.64
CA PRO A 265 4.19 14.96 -3.36
C PRO A 265 5.02 14.82 -4.64
N GLY A 266 4.41 14.31 -5.72
CA GLY A 266 5.05 14.18 -7.04
C GLY A 266 5.48 15.53 -7.61
N LEU A 267 4.57 16.50 -7.62
CA LEU A 267 4.83 17.88 -8.04
C LEU A 267 5.95 18.51 -7.20
N SER A 268 5.90 18.35 -5.87
CA SER A 268 6.92 18.88 -4.97
C SER A 268 8.29 18.24 -5.22
N ARG A 269 8.34 16.96 -5.61
CA ARG A 269 9.58 16.28 -5.99
C ARG A 269 10.17 16.91 -7.25
N GLU A 270 9.37 17.05 -8.31
CA GLU A 270 9.84 17.61 -9.58
C GLU A 270 10.29 19.07 -9.45
N LEU A 271 9.60 19.87 -8.63
CA LEU A 271 10.01 21.25 -8.33
C LEU A 271 11.40 21.30 -7.67
N ARG A 272 11.72 20.37 -6.77
CA ARG A 272 13.05 20.28 -6.12
C ARG A 272 14.18 19.94 -7.10
N LEU A 273 13.85 19.30 -8.22
CA LEU A 273 14.82 18.91 -9.25
C LEU A 273 15.12 20.03 -10.26
N LEU A 274 14.39 21.15 -10.19
CA LEU A 274 14.65 22.29 -11.06
C LEU A 274 16.04 22.88 -10.79
N VAL A 275 16.70 23.32 -11.86
CA VAL A 275 17.95 24.09 -11.76
C VAL A 275 17.58 25.55 -11.53
N LEU A 276 17.88 26.06 -10.34
CA LEU A 276 17.53 27.44 -9.99
C LEU A 276 18.51 28.46 -10.62
N PRO A 277 18.03 29.65 -11.02
CA PRO A 277 18.87 30.80 -11.31
C PRO A 277 19.73 31.20 -10.11
N GLU A 278 20.89 31.79 -10.38
CA GLU A 278 21.72 32.38 -9.33
C GLU A 278 20.97 33.51 -8.60
N GLY A 279 21.03 33.50 -7.26
CA GLY A 279 20.47 34.55 -6.43
C GLY A 279 19.76 34.03 -5.18
N ALA A 280 20.13 34.60 -4.02
CA ALA A 280 19.55 34.20 -2.74
C ALA A 280 18.02 34.41 -2.66
N LEU A 281 17.50 35.46 -3.32
CA LEU A 281 16.07 35.77 -3.35
C LEU A 281 15.26 34.67 -4.05
N MET A 282 15.74 34.19 -5.21
CA MET A 282 15.08 33.15 -6.00
C MET A 282 15.03 31.83 -5.23
N PHE A 283 16.13 31.49 -4.56
CA PHE A 283 16.19 30.31 -3.69
C PHE A 283 15.19 30.39 -2.53
N GLN A 284 15.11 31.54 -1.85
CA GLN A 284 14.17 31.74 -0.74
C GLN A 284 12.70 31.63 -1.19
N GLN A 285 12.35 32.24 -2.33
CA GLN A 285 11.00 32.16 -2.89
C GLN A 285 10.65 30.72 -3.30
N HIS A 286 11.57 30.01 -3.94
CA HIS A 286 11.38 28.61 -4.29
C HIS A 286 11.24 27.71 -3.05
N GLN A 287 12.02 27.96 -2.00
CA GLN A 287 11.88 27.24 -0.72
C GLN A 287 10.51 27.52 -0.08
N ALA A 288 10.05 28.77 -0.08
CA ALA A 288 8.73 29.13 0.43
C ALA A 288 7.62 28.40 -0.33
N LEU A 289 7.70 28.32 -1.66
CA LEU A 289 6.79 27.54 -2.50
C LEU A 289 6.74 26.07 -2.07
N LEU A 290 7.90 25.42 -1.93
CA LEU A 290 7.97 24.01 -1.52
C LEU A 290 7.40 23.77 -0.12
N LEU A 291 7.63 24.70 0.82
CA LEU A 291 7.06 24.63 2.16
C LEU A 291 5.53 24.73 2.13
N ARG A 292 4.97 25.65 1.34
CA ARG A 292 3.52 25.82 1.18
C ARG A 292 2.88 24.57 0.57
N LEU A 293 3.49 23.99 -0.47
CA LEU A 293 3.04 22.73 -1.06
C LEU A 293 3.13 21.55 -0.07
N GLY A 294 4.19 21.49 0.74
CA GLY A 294 4.32 20.50 1.81
C GLY A 294 3.21 20.62 2.87
N MET A 295 2.87 21.84 3.27
CA MET A 295 1.75 22.10 4.18
C MET A 295 0.40 21.75 3.55
N ALA A 296 0.21 22.02 2.25
CA ALA A 296 -0.98 21.60 1.53
C ALA A 296 -1.11 20.07 1.48
N ALA A 297 -0.02 19.34 1.21
CA ALA A 297 -0.02 17.88 1.25
C ALA A 297 -0.36 17.34 2.65
N LEU A 298 0.23 17.90 3.71
CA LEU A 298 -0.11 17.55 5.09
C LEU A 298 -1.60 17.79 5.40
N ASN A 299 -2.15 18.91 4.90
CA ASN A 299 -3.55 19.22 5.05
C ASN A 299 -4.45 18.19 4.34
N VAL A 300 -4.10 17.77 3.13
CA VAL A 300 -4.84 16.73 2.41
C VAL A 300 -4.79 15.40 3.16
N ASN A 301 -3.63 15.01 3.70
CA ASN A 301 -3.44 13.76 4.45
C ASN A 301 -4.33 13.65 5.70
N THR A 302 -4.64 14.80 6.30
CA THR A 302 -5.46 14.89 7.51
C THR A 302 -6.91 15.25 7.22
N MET A 303 -7.31 15.29 5.94
CA MET A 303 -8.68 15.59 5.52
C MET A 303 -9.51 14.31 5.30
N PRO A 304 -10.60 14.12 6.05
CA PRO A 304 -11.51 13.01 5.78
C PRO A 304 -12.27 13.24 4.46
N SER A 305 -12.39 12.21 3.62
CA SER A 305 -13.29 12.16 2.44
C SER A 305 -14.77 11.92 2.80
N LEU A 306 -15.14 12.17 4.05
CA LEU A 306 -16.37 11.66 4.64
C LEU A 306 -17.63 12.25 3.97
N ALA A 307 -18.34 11.38 3.25
CA ALA A 307 -19.77 11.52 2.93
C ALA A 307 -20.67 11.44 4.19
N TRP A 308 -20.07 11.14 5.35
CA TRP A 308 -20.73 10.77 6.59
C TRP A 308 -20.40 11.76 7.72
N ALA A 309 -21.42 12.28 8.40
CA ALA A 309 -21.27 13.10 9.60
C ALA A 309 -20.94 12.25 10.85
N ALA A 310 -21.44 11.00 10.89
CA ALA A 310 -21.20 9.98 11.91
C ALA A 310 -21.45 8.58 11.27
N PRO A 311 -21.13 7.46 11.95
CA PRO A 311 -21.51 6.12 11.47
C PRO A 311 -23.01 6.08 11.12
N ASP A 312 -23.34 5.61 9.92
CA ASP A 312 -24.70 5.56 9.35
C ASP A 312 -25.45 6.89 9.23
N GLN A 313 -24.79 8.02 9.50
CA GLN A 313 -25.37 9.36 9.35
C GLN A 313 -24.70 10.12 8.20
N PRO A 314 -25.32 10.25 7.02
CA PRO A 314 -24.73 10.98 5.91
C PRO A 314 -24.63 12.48 6.24
N LEU A 315 -23.60 13.13 5.73
CA LEU A 315 -23.44 14.57 5.78
C LEU A 315 -24.58 15.24 5.00
N ALA A 316 -25.09 16.39 5.46
CA ALA A 316 -26.16 17.09 4.73
C ALA A 316 -25.75 17.40 3.29
N TYR A 317 -26.65 17.23 2.32
CA TYR A 317 -26.33 17.37 0.89
C TYR A 317 -25.71 18.74 0.54
N ALA A 318 -26.23 19.83 1.11
CA ALA A 318 -25.67 21.17 0.90
C ALA A 318 -24.21 21.28 1.37
N GLU A 319 -23.86 20.57 2.45
CA GLU A 319 -22.50 20.53 2.98
C GLU A 319 -21.59 19.65 2.11
N GLN A 320 -22.10 18.54 1.56
CA GLN A 320 -21.38 17.73 0.58
C GLN A 320 -21.05 18.56 -0.67
N VAL A 321 -22.05 19.22 -1.28
CA VAL A 321 -21.84 20.09 -2.46
C VAL A 321 -20.82 21.18 -2.19
N ARG A 322 -20.88 21.82 -1.02
CA ARG A 322 -19.91 22.83 -0.61
C ARG A 322 -18.50 22.26 -0.55
N ARG A 323 -18.30 21.14 0.14
CA ARG A 323 -16.98 20.50 0.28
C ARG A 323 -16.42 20.06 -1.08
N THR A 324 -17.24 19.43 -1.91
CA THR A 324 -16.86 19.05 -3.28
C THR A 324 -16.41 20.25 -4.10
N GLY A 325 -17.14 21.37 -4.03
CA GLY A 325 -16.75 22.60 -4.73
C GLY A 325 -15.39 23.15 -4.26
N GLN A 326 -15.11 23.09 -2.95
CA GLN A 326 -13.81 23.51 -2.41
C GLN A 326 -12.67 22.56 -2.78
N THR A 327 -12.93 21.25 -2.83
CA THR A 327 -11.97 20.26 -3.34
C THR A 327 -11.69 20.47 -4.82
N GLN A 328 -12.70 20.75 -5.63
CA GLN A 328 -12.53 21.04 -7.06
C GLN A 328 -11.66 22.28 -7.28
N LEU A 329 -11.82 23.33 -6.46
CA LEU A 329 -10.96 24.50 -6.50
C LEU A 329 -9.49 24.14 -6.21
N ALA A 330 -9.24 23.30 -5.20
CA ALA A 330 -7.90 22.80 -4.89
C ALA A 330 -7.32 21.94 -6.02
N VAL A 331 -8.12 21.08 -6.66
CA VAL A 331 -7.71 20.27 -7.82
C VAL A 331 -7.36 21.14 -9.03
N GLN A 332 -8.14 22.19 -9.30
CA GLN A 332 -7.83 23.15 -10.37
C GLN A 332 -6.49 23.86 -10.10
N ALA A 333 -6.22 24.24 -8.85
CA ALA A 333 -4.93 24.81 -8.48
C ALA A 333 -3.78 23.80 -8.67
N LEU A 334 -3.99 22.51 -8.39
CA LEU A 334 -3.02 21.45 -8.68
C LEU A 334 -2.74 21.33 -10.19
N ASP A 335 -3.78 21.37 -11.03
CA ASP A 335 -3.64 21.36 -12.49
C ASP A 335 -2.79 22.55 -12.99
N GLU A 336 -3.09 23.75 -12.48
CA GLU A 336 -2.31 24.95 -12.76
C GLU A 336 -0.85 24.81 -12.29
N ALA A 337 -0.62 24.16 -11.14
CA ALA A 337 0.72 23.95 -10.61
C ALA A 337 1.56 22.99 -11.47
N TRP A 338 0.96 21.93 -12.02
CA TRP A 338 1.62 21.07 -13.00
C TRP A 338 1.95 21.81 -14.30
N ALA A 339 1.02 22.64 -14.79
CA ALA A 339 1.28 23.48 -15.96
C ALA A 339 2.41 24.50 -15.69
N LEU A 340 2.46 25.05 -14.47
CA LEU A 340 3.52 25.95 -14.04
C LEU A 340 4.89 25.25 -13.98
N LEU A 341 4.96 24.02 -13.46
CA LEU A 341 6.19 23.23 -13.47
C LEU A 341 6.73 23.04 -14.89
N ALA A 342 5.86 22.68 -15.84
CA ALA A 342 6.24 22.51 -17.24
C ALA A 342 6.79 23.82 -17.85
N ARG A 343 6.31 24.98 -17.38
CA ARG A 343 6.84 26.29 -17.76
C ARG A 343 8.20 26.56 -17.12
N PHE A 344 8.38 26.26 -15.83
CA PHE A 344 9.69 26.37 -15.16
C PHE A 344 10.77 25.55 -15.86
N GLN A 345 10.46 24.32 -16.28
CA GLN A 345 11.39 23.44 -17.00
C GLN A 345 11.86 24.00 -18.35
N ARG A 346 11.13 24.97 -18.91
CA ARG A 346 11.41 25.59 -20.21
C ARG A 346 11.80 27.06 -20.10
N ALA A 347 11.84 27.61 -18.89
CA ALA A 347 11.97 29.04 -18.65
C ALA A 347 13.43 29.49 -18.66
N ASP A 348 13.68 30.63 -19.29
CA ASP A 348 14.95 31.34 -19.13
C ASP A 348 15.00 32.05 -17.77
N HIS A 349 16.20 32.32 -17.25
CA HIS A 349 16.39 32.95 -15.94
C HIS A 349 15.60 34.27 -15.75
N ALA A 350 15.40 35.05 -16.82
CA ALA A 350 14.65 36.31 -16.77
C ALA A 350 13.13 36.11 -16.50
N GLN A 351 12.59 34.93 -16.76
CA GLN A 351 11.16 34.62 -16.62
C GLN A 351 10.79 34.10 -15.23
N TRP A 352 11.77 33.66 -14.45
CA TRP A 352 11.57 33.05 -13.13
C TRP A 352 10.81 33.92 -12.13
N PRO A 353 11.08 35.24 -11.99
CA PRO A 353 10.34 36.08 -11.04
C PRO A 353 8.83 36.07 -11.28
N VAL A 354 8.41 36.19 -12.55
CA VAL A 354 6.99 36.19 -12.94
C VAL A 354 6.34 34.82 -12.68
N LEU A 355 7.08 33.73 -12.93
CA LEU A 355 6.59 32.37 -12.64
C LEU A 355 6.44 32.11 -11.14
N LEU A 356 7.31 32.69 -10.30
CA LEU A 356 7.20 32.60 -8.85
C LEU A 356 6.01 33.41 -8.30
N GLU A 357 5.73 34.60 -8.85
CA GLU A 357 4.52 35.36 -8.53
C GLU A 357 3.25 34.57 -8.90
N GLU A 358 3.26 33.88 -10.04
CA GLU A 358 2.17 33.00 -10.44
C GLU A 358 2.04 31.78 -9.52
N ALA A 359 3.17 31.21 -9.07
CA ALA A 359 3.19 30.14 -8.07
C ALA A 359 2.51 30.56 -6.77
N ASP A 360 2.72 31.81 -6.34
CA ASP A 360 2.11 32.33 -5.12
C ASP A 360 0.59 32.41 -5.22
N ARG A 361 0.06 32.85 -6.36
CA ARG A 361 -1.38 32.85 -6.66
C ARG A 361 -1.95 31.43 -6.64
N ILE A 362 -1.27 30.49 -7.29
CA ILE A 362 -1.70 29.08 -7.36
C ILE A 362 -1.74 28.46 -5.96
N CYS A 363 -0.69 28.68 -5.16
CA CYS A 363 -0.67 28.19 -3.78
C CYS A 363 -1.75 28.83 -2.92
N ALA A 364 -2.04 30.13 -3.11
CA ALA A 364 -3.12 30.79 -2.38
C ALA A 364 -4.49 30.17 -2.71
N ASN A 365 -4.74 29.83 -3.98
CA ASN A 365 -5.96 29.12 -4.39
C ASN A 365 -6.04 27.72 -3.76
N LEU A 366 -4.95 26.96 -3.81
CA LEU A 366 -4.85 25.64 -3.20
C LEU A 366 -5.16 25.69 -1.70
N GLU A 367 -4.48 26.58 -0.96
CA GLU A 367 -4.68 26.80 0.47
C GLU A 367 -6.11 27.24 0.79
N THR A 368 -6.68 28.11 -0.03
CA THR A 368 -8.05 28.61 0.13
C THR A 368 -9.08 27.49 0.01
N GLY A 369 -8.97 26.66 -1.05
CA GLY A 369 -9.86 25.51 -1.22
C GLY A 369 -9.74 24.52 -0.06
N LEU A 370 -8.52 24.21 0.35
CA LEU A 370 -8.26 23.30 1.47
C LEU A 370 -8.80 23.85 2.80
N ALA A 371 -8.60 25.14 3.09
CA ALA A 371 -9.06 25.78 4.31
C ALA A 371 -10.59 25.85 4.37
N PHE A 372 -11.24 26.30 3.29
CA PHE A 372 -12.70 26.37 3.26
C PHE A 372 -13.35 25.01 3.28
N ARG A 373 -12.74 23.98 2.69
CA ARG A 373 -13.25 22.61 2.83
C ARG A 373 -13.34 22.16 4.28
N ARG A 374 -12.34 22.51 5.12
CA ARG A 374 -12.30 22.17 6.55
C ARG A 374 -13.20 23.01 7.43
N ALA A 375 -13.55 24.22 6.99
CA ALA A 375 -14.31 25.14 7.81
C ALA A 375 -15.64 24.49 8.27
N PRO A 376 -16.00 24.60 9.57
CA PRO A 376 -17.28 24.12 10.07
C PRO A 376 -18.43 24.90 9.41
N HIS A 377 -19.49 24.19 9.03
CA HIS A 377 -20.66 24.82 8.45
C HIS A 377 -21.50 25.50 9.53
N ALA A 378 -21.48 26.83 9.57
CA ALA A 378 -22.50 27.59 10.29
C ALA A 378 -23.70 27.77 9.35
N PRO A 379 -24.89 27.23 9.66
CA PRO A 379 -26.07 27.49 8.86
C PRO A 379 -26.33 29.00 8.85
N ARG A 380 -26.34 29.57 7.66
CA ARG A 380 -26.60 31.00 7.46
C ARG A 380 -28.04 31.26 7.89
N THR A 381 -28.23 31.77 9.10
CA THR A 381 -29.52 32.27 9.56
C THR A 381 -29.71 33.61 8.86
N GLU A 382 -30.51 33.65 7.80
CA GLU A 382 -30.94 34.93 7.26
C GLU A 382 -31.68 35.68 8.38
N PRO A 383 -31.34 36.94 8.67
CA PRO A 383 -32.11 37.72 9.62
C PRO A 383 -33.52 37.85 9.07
N SER A 384 -34.50 37.33 9.82
CA SER A 384 -35.91 37.57 9.54
C SER A 384 -36.15 39.08 9.54
N LEU A 385 -36.44 39.64 8.37
CA LEU A 385 -36.84 41.03 8.18
C LEU A 385 -38.21 41.31 8.79
#